data_AF-A0A495XAM8-F1
#
_entry.id   AF-A0A495XAM8-F1
#
_cell.length_a   1.000
_cell.length_b   1.000
_cell.length_c   1.000
_cell.angle_alpha   90.00
_cell.angle_beta   90.00
_cell.angle_gamma   90.00
#
_symmetry.space_group_name_H-M   'P 1'
#
loop_
_entity.id
_entity.type
_entity.pdbx_description
1 polymer ?
#
loop_
_entity_poly.entity_id
_entity_poly.type
_entity_poly.pdbx_seq_one_letter_code
_entity_poly.pdbx_strand_id
1 'polypeptide(L)'
;MPLTRRALLTAAGCTLLWPGTAGALPPDALPPGATDWLAWLRGNRQQVAVVVDDGRGGRLAHRPHEPQPLASLAHLTHLDAYARAVETGRVAPTDRVRTGEWERHLLPLDRGAHAAALRHLGITSTNGVTADDPHATVTWDDLAAVLTRFADNAAADCLRTHLDPSLPSPLGEGLRLVLGRHADPDQYLIDPQLRLEVLGRYPGVAPDRAWARGTWHGTAAEVHRLLRTPSAAAGTRLGTLPGVVTAAVRVRWDDGRVGTGVALAREVPEGLFADAMGLSTMLRSVLYDPAALREFHVGLT
;
A
#
# COMPACT_ATOMS: atom_id res chain seq x y z
N MET A 1 -29.20 22.50 -9.92
CA MET A 1 -28.46 23.34 -8.96
C MET A 1 -27.02 22.83 -8.91
N PRO A 2 -26.01 23.65 -9.23
CA PRO A 2 -24.65 23.15 -9.35
C PRO A 2 -24.00 23.08 -7.96
N LEU A 3 -23.65 21.87 -7.53
CA LEU A 3 -22.98 21.62 -6.25
C LEU A 3 -21.49 21.98 -6.39
N THR A 4 -21.06 22.98 -5.64
CA THR A 4 -19.71 23.55 -5.60
C THR A 4 -18.70 22.67 -4.85
N ARG A 5 -17.52 22.49 -5.47
CA ARG A 5 -16.11 22.25 -5.04
C ARG A 5 -15.68 22.04 -3.56
N ARG A 6 -16.55 21.81 -2.58
CA ARG A 6 -16.18 21.77 -1.14
C ARG A 6 -16.64 20.53 -0.36
N ALA A 7 -17.06 19.46 -1.03
CA ALA A 7 -17.63 18.27 -0.38
C ALA A 7 -16.82 16.96 -0.56
N LEU A 8 -15.59 16.99 -1.06
CA LEU A 8 -14.73 15.80 -1.24
C LEU A 8 -13.60 15.69 -0.19
N LEU A 9 -13.91 16.03 1.07
CA LEU A 9 -13.00 15.82 2.21
C LEU A 9 -13.69 15.01 3.32
N THR A 10 -14.14 13.81 2.96
CA THR A 10 -14.31 12.67 3.88
C THR A 10 -14.29 11.40 3.03
N ALA A 11 -13.12 11.07 2.48
CA ALA A 11 -12.86 9.69 2.09
C ALA A 11 -12.69 8.91 3.40
N ALA A 12 -13.79 8.32 3.88
CA ALA A 12 -13.77 7.29 4.89
C ALA A 12 -12.89 6.15 4.36
N GLY A 13 -11.64 6.10 4.80
CA GLY A 13 -10.84 4.91 4.67
C GLY A 13 -11.56 3.80 5.42
N CYS A 14 -12.04 2.78 4.71
CA CYS A 14 -12.18 1.48 5.33
C CYS A 14 -10.76 0.92 5.38
N THR A 15 -10.04 0.86 6.51
CA THR A 15 -10.39 0.21 7.78
C THR A 15 -11.23 -1.02 7.56
N LEU A 16 -10.68 -2.18 7.90
CA LEU A 16 -11.49 -3.26 8.46
C LEU A 16 -12.34 -2.64 9.59
N LEU A 17 -13.58 -2.23 9.29
CA LEU A 17 -14.51 -1.73 10.30
C LEU A 17 -15.15 -2.96 10.95
N TRP A 18 -14.60 -3.36 12.08
CA TRP A 18 -15.39 -3.90 13.18
C TRP A 18 -15.67 -2.74 14.16
N PRO A 19 -16.87 -2.65 14.78
CA PRO A 19 -17.23 -1.53 15.65
C PRO A 19 -16.39 -1.54 16.93
N GLY A 20 -15.35 -0.72 16.97
CA GLY A 20 -14.69 -0.31 18.20
C GLY A 20 -15.05 1.14 18.47
N THR A 21 -15.90 1.38 19.45
CA THR A 21 -16.17 2.71 20.00
C THR A 21 -14.87 3.45 20.26
N ALA A 22 -14.83 4.74 19.88
CA ALA A 22 -13.80 5.68 20.27
C ALA A 22 -13.77 5.81 21.80
N GLY A 23 -12.99 4.94 22.46
CA GLY A 23 -12.50 5.13 23.81
C GLY A 23 -11.09 5.69 23.71
N ALA A 24 -10.83 6.81 24.39
CA ALA A 24 -9.47 7.28 24.61
C ALA A 24 -8.66 6.13 25.25
N LEU A 25 -7.61 5.68 24.56
CA LEU A 25 -6.65 4.75 25.16
C LEU A 25 -5.96 5.45 26.33
N PRO A 26 -5.82 4.79 27.50
CA PRO A 26 -5.04 5.35 28.61
C PRO A 26 -3.59 5.58 28.16
N PRO A 27 -2.93 6.64 28.64
CA PRO A 27 -1.68 7.16 28.06
C PRO A 27 -0.44 6.27 28.24
N ASP A 28 -0.50 5.15 28.98
CA ASP A 28 0.73 4.50 29.48
C ASP A 28 0.98 3.07 28.98
N ALA A 29 0.16 2.51 28.09
CA ALA A 29 0.37 1.15 27.58
C ALA A 29 0.22 1.04 26.06
N LEU A 30 1.25 0.51 25.40
CA LEU A 30 1.15 0.02 24.03
C LEU A 30 0.05 -1.06 23.97
N PRO A 31 -0.84 -1.03 22.96
CA PRO A 31 -1.88 -2.04 22.82
C PRO A 31 -1.29 -3.44 22.61
N PRO A 32 -2.04 -4.51 22.94
CA PRO A 32 -1.60 -5.90 22.73
C PRO A 32 -1.10 -6.13 21.30
N GLY A 33 0.04 -6.80 21.13
CA GLY A 33 0.73 -7.01 19.84
C GLY A 33 1.77 -5.92 19.48
N ALA A 34 1.56 -4.66 19.89
CA ALA A 34 2.54 -3.60 19.64
C ALA A 34 3.84 -3.78 20.43
N THR A 35 3.75 -4.36 21.62
CA THR A 35 4.91 -4.73 22.46
C THR A 35 5.78 -5.80 21.80
N ASP A 36 5.16 -6.79 21.14
CA ASP A 36 5.88 -7.88 20.47
C ASP A 36 6.64 -7.36 19.24
N TRP A 37 6.02 -6.45 18.49
CA TRP A 37 6.68 -5.73 17.40
C TRP A 37 7.87 -4.92 17.92
N LEU A 38 7.70 -4.10 18.95
CA LEU A 38 8.80 -3.30 19.48
C LEU A 38 9.96 -4.16 19.98
N ALA A 39 9.68 -5.24 20.71
CA ALA A 39 10.69 -6.19 21.16
C ALA A 39 11.44 -6.82 19.97
N TRP A 40 10.72 -7.21 18.91
CA TRP A 40 11.34 -7.78 17.72
C TRP A 40 12.20 -6.76 16.95
N LEU A 41 11.73 -5.51 16.75
CA LEU A 41 12.52 -4.47 16.07
C LEU A 41 13.82 -4.17 16.84
N ARG A 42 13.77 -4.16 18.18
CA ARG A 42 14.94 -4.02 19.06
C ARG A 42 15.95 -5.14 18.86
N GLY A 43 15.48 -6.39 18.77
CA GLY A 43 16.32 -7.56 18.53
C GLY A 43 16.84 -7.68 17.09
N ASN A 44 16.19 -7.02 16.12
CA ASN A 44 16.42 -7.20 14.69
C ASN A 44 16.71 -5.88 13.96
N ARG A 45 17.44 -4.96 14.61
CA ARG A 45 17.77 -3.62 14.06
C ARG A 45 18.37 -3.64 12.66
N GLN A 46 19.08 -4.72 12.30
CA GLN A 46 19.68 -4.92 10.98
C GLN A 46 18.69 -5.36 9.89
N GLN A 47 17.43 -5.59 10.24
CA GLN A 47 16.36 -5.98 9.31
C GLN A 47 15.26 -4.91 9.20
N VAL A 48 15.49 -3.74 9.80
CA VAL A 48 14.45 -2.73 9.99
C VAL A 48 14.97 -1.35 9.56
N ALA A 49 14.14 -0.61 8.85
CA ALA A 49 14.31 0.81 8.56
C ALA A 49 13.06 1.56 9.04
N VAL A 50 13.24 2.64 9.79
CA VAL A 50 12.14 3.43 10.37
C VAL A 50 12.38 4.92 10.19
N VAL A 51 11.34 5.66 9.84
CA VAL A 51 11.29 7.11 9.92
C VAL A 51 9.99 7.53 10.60
N VAL A 52 10.08 8.38 11.62
CA VAL A 52 8.92 8.96 12.30
C VAL A 52 9.10 10.47 12.47
N ASP A 53 8.03 11.22 12.22
CA ASP A 53 7.85 12.62 12.56
C ASP A 53 6.47 12.76 13.24
N ASP A 54 6.42 13.11 14.52
CA ASP A 54 5.17 13.24 15.28
C ASP A 54 4.42 14.58 15.01
N GLY A 55 5.00 15.45 14.19
CA GLY A 55 4.49 16.78 13.89
C GLY A 55 4.61 17.79 15.05
N ARG A 56 5.12 17.39 16.21
CA ARG A 56 5.40 18.24 17.40
C ARG A 56 6.89 18.59 17.49
N GLY A 57 7.70 18.13 16.53
CA GLY A 57 9.16 18.26 16.52
C GLY A 57 9.89 17.00 16.98
N GLY A 58 9.16 15.99 17.46
CA GLY A 58 9.70 14.67 17.77
C GLY A 58 10.00 13.89 16.49
N ARG A 59 11.26 13.49 16.32
CA ARG A 59 11.71 12.76 15.13
C ARG A 59 12.56 11.57 15.50
N LEU A 60 12.44 10.53 14.69
CA LEU A 60 13.30 9.35 14.73
C LEU A 60 13.62 8.92 13.30
N ALA A 61 14.88 8.55 13.09
CA ALA A 61 15.33 7.91 11.87
C ALA A 61 16.28 6.77 12.24
N HIS A 62 15.91 5.55 11.87
CA HIS A 62 16.76 4.36 11.98
C HIS A 62 16.96 3.77 10.60
N ARG A 63 18.21 3.75 10.12
CA ARG A 63 18.57 3.27 8.77
C ARG A 63 17.65 3.82 7.67
N PRO A 64 17.37 5.14 7.65
CA PRO A 64 16.31 5.72 6.84
C PRO A 64 16.53 5.57 5.33
N HIS A 65 17.78 5.36 4.91
CA HIS A 65 18.21 5.23 3.52
C HIS A 65 18.61 3.79 3.15
N GLU A 66 18.42 2.82 4.04
CA GLU A 66 18.64 1.40 3.71
C GLU A 66 17.56 0.94 2.73
N PRO A 67 17.92 0.41 1.55
CA PRO A 67 16.96 -0.18 0.64
C PRO A 67 16.32 -1.43 1.25
N GLN A 68 14.99 -1.47 1.28
CA GLN A 68 14.22 -2.64 1.71
C GLN A 68 13.04 -2.90 0.76
N PRO A 69 12.58 -4.17 0.65
CA PRO A 69 11.38 -4.49 -0.11
C PRO A 69 10.18 -3.67 0.38
N LEU A 70 9.46 -3.04 -0.55
CA LEU A 70 8.33 -2.16 -0.21
C LEU A 70 7.01 -2.91 -0.03
N ALA A 71 6.88 -4.11 -0.61
CA ALA A 71 5.60 -4.77 -0.78
C ALA A 71 4.57 -3.78 -1.40
N SER A 72 3.31 -3.83 -0.97
CA SER A 72 2.25 -2.94 -1.46
C SER A 72 2.45 -1.46 -1.13
N LEU A 73 3.45 -1.06 -0.33
CA LEU A 73 3.78 0.38 -0.20
C LEU A 73 4.33 0.98 -1.50
N ALA A 74 4.76 0.16 -2.46
CA ALA A 74 5.08 0.61 -3.82
C ALA A 74 3.87 1.30 -4.50
N HIS A 75 2.64 1.03 -4.09
CA HIS A 75 1.46 1.72 -4.62
C HIS A 75 1.42 3.21 -4.28
N LEU A 76 2.17 3.67 -3.26
CA LEU A 76 2.24 5.09 -2.93
C LEU A 76 2.86 5.94 -4.06
N THR A 77 3.78 5.36 -4.86
CA THR A 77 4.35 6.10 -6.00
C THR A 77 3.32 6.29 -7.12
N HIS A 78 2.41 5.33 -7.30
CA HIS A 78 1.31 5.43 -8.26
C HIS A 78 0.30 6.50 -7.85
N LEU A 79 -0.05 6.54 -6.56
CA LEU A 79 -0.96 7.55 -6.02
C LEU A 79 -0.35 8.96 -6.09
N ASP A 80 0.95 9.10 -5.85
CA ASP A 80 1.66 10.37 -6.03
C ASP A 80 1.68 10.81 -7.50
N ALA A 81 2.02 9.90 -8.42
CA ALA A 81 1.99 10.17 -9.86
C ALA A 81 0.59 10.59 -10.34
N TYR A 82 -0.45 9.90 -9.88
CA TYR A 82 -1.84 10.26 -10.16
C TYR A 82 -2.18 11.66 -9.64
N ALA A 83 -1.88 11.95 -8.37
CA ALA A 83 -2.15 13.25 -7.79
C ALA A 83 -1.47 14.39 -8.56
N ARG A 84 -0.21 14.19 -8.98
CA ARG A 84 0.52 15.16 -9.81
C ARG A 84 -0.06 15.32 -11.21
N ALA A 85 -0.52 14.24 -11.83
CA ALA A 85 -1.19 14.29 -13.13
C ALA A 85 -2.50 15.07 -13.05
N VAL A 86 -3.26 14.95 -11.95
CA VAL A 86 -4.47 15.72 -11.70
C VAL A 86 -4.14 17.20 -11.45
N GLU A 87 -3.16 17.48 -10.58
CA GLU A 87 -2.75 18.85 -10.24
C GLU A 87 -2.26 19.64 -11.48
N THR A 88 -1.54 18.97 -12.37
CA THR A 88 -1.04 19.55 -13.62
C THR A 88 -2.07 19.57 -14.76
N GLY A 89 -3.27 19.03 -14.54
CA GLY A 89 -4.34 18.96 -15.55
C GLY A 89 -4.07 17.97 -16.69
N ARG A 90 -3.11 17.06 -16.52
CA ARG A 90 -2.80 16.01 -17.51
C ARG A 90 -3.89 14.94 -17.57
N VAL A 91 -4.60 14.73 -16.45
CA VAL A 91 -5.72 13.80 -16.31
C VAL A 91 -6.82 14.50 -15.53
N ALA A 92 -8.09 14.40 -15.97
CA ALA A 92 -9.21 14.81 -15.13
C ALA A 92 -9.67 13.61 -14.27
N PRO A 93 -9.90 13.80 -12.95
CA PRO A 93 -10.34 12.72 -12.06
C PRO A 93 -11.60 11.98 -12.51
N THR A 94 -12.47 12.70 -13.24
CA THR A 94 -13.74 12.20 -13.78
C THR A 94 -13.62 11.52 -15.14
N ASP A 95 -12.44 11.55 -15.79
CA ASP A 95 -12.25 10.80 -17.02
C ASP A 95 -12.42 9.31 -16.73
N ARG A 96 -12.98 8.60 -17.72
CA ARG A 96 -13.45 7.23 -17.53
C ARG A 96 -12.54 6.22 -18.21
N VAL A 97 -12.38 5.07 -17.56
CA VAL A 97 -11.64 3.90 -18.03
C VAL A 97 -12.62 2.73 -18.09
N ARG A 98 -12.48 1.86 -19.10
CA ARG A 98 -13.29 0.64 -19.19
C ARG A 98 -12.78 -0.41 -18.19
N THR A 99 -13.69 -1.18 -17.61
CA THR A 99 -13.35 -2.31 -16.72
C THR A 99 -12.42 -3.30 -17.43
N GLY A 100 -12.67 -3.63 -18.70
CA GLY A 100 -11.77 -4.51 -19.46
C GLY A 100 -10.36 -3.95 -19.69
N GLU A 101 -10.19 -2.62 -19.65
CA GLU A 101 -8.87 -1.98 -19.73
C GLU A 101 -8.14 -1.99 -18.40
N TRP A 102 -8.85 -1.92 -17.28
CA TRP A 102 -8.28 -2.14 -15.96
C TRP A 102 -7.92 -3.62 -15.75
N GLU A 103 -8.84 -4.52 -16.09
CA GLU A 103 -8.73 -5.97 -15.85
C GLU A 103 -7.72 -6.68 -16.74
N ARG A 104 -7.31 -6.09 -17.87
CA ARG A 104 -6.23 -6.67 -18.69
C ARG A 104 -4.92 -6.82 -17.91
N HIS A 105 -4.73 -6.04 -16.84
CA HIS A 105 -3.57 -6.07 -15.98
C HIS A 105 -3.71 -7.06 -14.81
N LEU A 106 -4.88 -7.70 -14.66
CA LEU A 106 -5.15 -8.61 -13.57
C LEU A 106 -4.35 -9.91 -13.71
N LEU A 107 -3.46 -10.12 -12.76
CA LEU A 107 -2.94 -11.43 -12.41
C LEU A 107 -3.39 -11.72 -10.97
N PRO A 108 -4.17 -12.79 -10.70
CA PRO A 108 -4.90 -12.99 -9.43
C PRO A 108 -4.02 -13.40 -8.23
N LEU A 109 -2.85 -12.76 -8.09
CA LEU A 109 -1.91 -12.85 -6.97
C LEU A 109 -2.18 -11.81 -5.86
N ASP A 110 -3.19 -10.98 -6.04
CA ASP A 110 -3.53 -9.85 -5.17
C ASP A 110 -4.39 -10.24 -3.95
N ARG A 111 -4.57 -11.54 -3.70
CA ARG A 111 -5.36 -12.11 -2.60
C ARG A 111 -6.83 -11.64 -2.61
N GLY A 112 -7.39 -11.34 -3.78
CA GLY A 112 -8.78 -10.93 -3.94
C GLY A 112 -9.03 -9.43 -3.75
N ALA A 113 -7.97 -8.61 -3.73
CA ALA A 113 -8.08 -7.16 -3.69
C ALA A 113 -8.96 -6.63 -4.84
N HIS A 114 -8.78 -7.13 -6.06
CA HIS A 114 -9.56 -6.74 -7.21
C HIS A 114 -11.04 -7.13 -7.10
N ALA A 115 -11.33 -8.36 -6.67
CA ALA A 115 -12.71 -8.76 -6.40
C ALA A 115 -13.39 -7.87 -5.33
N ALA A 116 -12.64 -7.43 -4.31
CA ALA A 116 -13.14 -6.47 -3.33
C ALA A 116 -13.38 -5.07 -3.92
N ALA A 117 -12.51 -4.63 -4.84
CA ALA A 117 -12.67 -3.38 -5.58
C ALA A 117 -13.94 -3.39 -6.44
N LEU A 118 -14.18 -4.44 -7.23
CA LEU A 118 -15.40 -4.59 -8.04
C LEU A 118 -16.66 -4.52 -7.17
N ARG A 119 -16.70 -5.27 -6.05
CA ARG A 119 -17.82 -5.21 -5.10
C ARG A 119 -18.01 -3.82 -4.51
N HIS A 120 -16.93 -3.12 -4.18
CA HIS A 120 -17.01 -1.76 -3.62
C HIS A 120 -17.61 -0.76 -4.60
N LEU A 121 -17.27 -0.89 -5.88
CA LEU A 121 -17.77 -0.04 -6.96
C LEU A 121 -19.16 -0.48 -7.47
N GLY A 122 -19.72 -1.56 -6.94
CA GLY A 122 -21.02 -2.10 -7.37
C GLY A 122 -20.97 -2.72 -8.77
N ILE A 123 -19.80 -3.18 -9.21
CA ILE A 123 -19.63 -3.85 -10.51
C ILE A 123 -19.90 -5.33 -10.32
N THR A 124 -20.84 -5.88 -11.10
CA THR A 124 -21.20 -7.29 -11.03
C THR A 124 -20.04 -8.18 -11.52
N SER A 125 -19.76 -9.24 -10.77
CA SER A 125 -18.78 -10.26 -11.09
C SER A 125 -19.34 -11.62 -10.67
N THR A 126 -19.85 -12.39 -11.63
CA THR A 126 -20.46 -13.69 -11.38
C THR A 126 -19.40 -14.75 -11.05
N ASN A 127 -18.20 -14.65 -11.64
CA ASN A 127 -17.08 -15.55 -11.33
C ASN A 127 -16.31 -15.15 -10.06
N GLY A 128 -16.62 -13.99 -9.47
CA GLY A 128 -15.96 -13.45 -8.29
C GLY A 128 -14.52 -12.96 -8.50
N VAL A 129 -14.07 -12.85 -9.75
CA VAL A 129 -12.70 -12.46 -10.13
C VAL A 129 -12.69 -11.26 -11.10
N THR A 130 -13.52 -11.27 -12.14
CA THR A 130 -13.58 -10.20 -13.16
C THR A 130 -15.02 -9.71 -13.34
N ALA A 131 -15.19 -8.48 -13.82
CA ALA A 131 -16.47 -7.90 -14.16
C ALA A 131 -17.18 -8.72 -15.25
N ASP A 132 -18.51 -8.80 -15.14
CA ASP A 132 -19.34 -9.46 -16.16
C ASP A 132 -19.44 -8.62 -17.44
N ASP A 133 -19.42 -7.28 -17.30
CA ASP A 133 -19.40 -6.34 -18.42
C ASP A 133 -18.02 -5.65 -18.52
N PRO A 134 -17.18 -6.00 -19.53
CA PRO A 134 -15.88 -5.35 -19.76
C PRO A 134 -16.00 -3.94 -20.35
N HIS A 135 -17.21 -3.50 -20.74
CA HIS A 135 -17.50 -2.15 -21.23
C HIS A 135 -18.07 -1.23 -20.15
N ALA A 136 -18.37 -1.74 -18.95
CA ALA A 136 -18.62 -0.91 -17.80
C ALA A 136 -17.44 0.05 -17.58
N THR A 137 -17.71 1.21 -16.99
CA THR A 137 -16.68 2.25 -16.86
C THR A 137 -16.62 2.79 -15.45
N VAL A 138 -15.39 3.02 -15.00
CA VAL A 138 -15.03 3.63 -13.71
C VAL A 138 -14.25 4.92 -13.98
N THR A 139 -14.15 5.80 -13.00
CA THR A 139 -13.34 7.01 -13.10
C THR A 139 -11.88 6.76 -12.68
N TRP A 140 -10.96 7.67 -13.01
CA TRP A 140 -9.60 7.61 -12.45
C TRP A 140 -9.59 7.75 -10.93
N ASP A 141 -10.49 8.55 -10.35
CA ASP A 141 -10.66 8.65 -8.91
C ASP A 141 -11.12 7.32 -8.30
N ASP A 142 -11.99 6.56 -8.97
CA ASP A 142 -12.38 5.23 -8.53
C ASP A 142 -11.17 4.28 -8.51
N LEU A 143 -10.34 4.28 -9.55
CA LEU A 143 -9.12 3.46 -9.62
C LEU A 143 -8.13 3.84 -8.50
N ALA A 144 -7.89 5.13 -8.27
CA ALA A 144 -7.05 5.60 -7.18
C ALA A 144 -7.63 5.26 -5.80
N ALA A 145 -8.96 5.29 -5.65
CA ALA A 145 -9.67 4.93 -4.43
C ALA A 145 -9.57 3.43 -4.12
N VAL A 146 -9.75 2.54 -5.11
CA VAL A 146 -9.63 1.09 -4.90
C VAL A 146 -8.19 0.65 -4.72
N LEU A 147 -7.23 1.28 -5.42
CA LEU A 147 -5.80 1.10 -5.12
C LEU A 147 -5.51 1.55 -3.68
N THR A 148 -6.17 2.62 -3.23
CA THR A 148 -6.02 3.13 -1.89
C THR A 148 -6.54 2.16 -0.82
N ARG A 149 -7.73 1.64 -1.06
CA ARG A 149 -8.52 0.91 -0.06
C ARG A 149 -8.23 -0.57 -0.03
N PHE A 150 -8.02 -1.18 -1.20
CA PHE A 150 -7.86 -2.62 -1.35
C PHE A 150 -6.47 -3.03 -1.83
N ALA A 151 -5.61 -2.07 -2.21
CA ALA A 151 -4.32 -2.34 -2.83
C ALA A 151 -4.45 -3.19 -4.11
N ASP A 152 -5.45 -2.87 -4.93
CA ASP A 152 -5.69 -3.53 -6.22
C ASP A 152 -4.48 -3.37 -7.15
N ASN A 153 -3.78 -4.48 -7.42
CA ASN A 153 -2.59 -4.52 -8.27
C ASN A 153 -2.88 -4.15 -9.73
N ALA A 154 -4.04 -4.54 -10.26
CA ALA A 154 -4.44 -4.20 -11.62
C ALA A 154 -4.71 -2.70 -11.76
N ALA A 155 -5.25 -2.05 -10.71
CA ALA A 155 -5.45 -0.60 -10.70
C ALA A 155 -4.12 0.15 -10.71
N ALA A 156 -3.11 -0.34 -9.99
CA ALA A 156 -1.75 0.21 -10.04
C ALA A 156 -1.16 0.13 -11.46
N ASP A 157 -1.20 -1.03 -12.11
CA ASP A 157 -0.67 -1.16 -13.48
C ASP A 157 -1.49 -0.37 -14.52
N CYS A 158 -2.81 -0.27 -14.34
CA CYS A 158 -3.65 0.57 -15.19
C CYS A 158 -3.24 2.05 -15.08
N LEU A 159 -3.00 2.55 -13.85
CA LEU A 159 -2.45 3.89 -13.61
C LEU A 159 -1.03 4.02 -14.20
N ARG A 160 -0.15 3.03 -14.01
CA ARG A 160 1.22 3.03 -14.55
C ARG A 160 1.22 3.22 -16.07
N THR A 161 0.48 2.39 -16.81
CA THR A 161 0.43 2.43 -18.28
C THR A 161 -0.04 3.79 -18.81
N HIS A 162 -0.94 4.47 -18.08
CA HIS A 162 -1.44 5.77 -18.50
C HIS A 162 -0.58 6.93 -18.03
N LEU A 163 0.00 6.85 -16.83
CA LEU A 163 0.66 7.95 -16.15
C LEU A 163 2.15 8.02 -16.41
N ASP A 164 2.85 6.94 -16.09
CA ASP A 164 4.29 6.83 -16.16
C ASP A 164 4.70 5.36 -16.16
N PRO A 165 5.20 4.81 -17.29
CA PRO A 165 5.57 3.41 -17.40
C PRO A 165 6.76 3.03 -16.52
N SER A 166 7.52 3.98 -15.97
CA SER A 166 8.66 3.74 -15.07
C SER A 166 8.26 3.39 -13.64
N LEU A 167 6.97 3.55 -13.27
CA LEU A 167 6.49 3.15 -11.95
C LEU A 167 6.61 1.62 -11.76
N PRO A 168 6.70 1.14 -10.50
CA PRO A 168 6.69 -0.29 -10.20
C PRO A 168 5.48 -1.00 -10.83
N SER A 169 5.62 -2.21 -11.37
CA SER A 169 4.53 -2.94 -12.04
C SER A 169 4.14 -4.21 -11.28
N PRO A 170 3.11 -4.20 -10.40
CA PRO A 170 2.59 -5.40 -9.72
C PRO A 170 2.46 -6.64 -10.63
N LEU A 171 1.96 -6.45 -11.85
CA LEU A 171 1.92 -7.44 -12.91
C LEU A 171 3.31 -7.96 -13.26
N GLY A 172 4.29 -7.10 -13.49
CA GLY A 172 5.68 -7.48 -13.75
C GLY A 172 6.32 -8.36 -12.68
N GLU A 173 6.09 -8.08 -11.39
CA GLU A 173 6.59 -8.96 -10.31
C GLU A 173 5.82 -10.27 -10.23
N GLY A 174 4.53 -10.25 -10.52
CA GLY A 174 3.72 -11.44 -10.66
C GLY A 174 4.17 -12.34 -11.82
N LEU A 175 4.51 -11.74 -12.97
CA LEU A 175 5.10 -12.46 -14.11
C LEU A 175 6.46 -13.04 -13.75
N ARG A 176 7.31 -12.27 -13.04
CA ARG A 176 8.60 -12.76 -12.55
C ARG A 176 8.45 -13.95 -11.62
N LEU A 177 7.47 -13.90 -10.73
CA LEU A 177 7.13 -14.99 -9.83
C LEU A 177 6.70 -16.24 -10.63
N VAL A 178 5.74 -16.10 -11.54
CA VAL A 178 5.16 -17.23 -12.28
C VAL A 178 6.12 -17.86 -13.27
N LEU A 179 6.93 -17.04 -13.96
CA LEU A 179 7.83 -17.49 -15.02
C LEU A 179 9.22 -17.85 -14.50
N GLY A 180 9.60 -17.39 -13.31
CA GLY A 180 10.96 -17.50 -12.78
C GLY A 180 11.99 -16.61 -13.50
N ARG A 181 11.52 -15.69 -14.35
CA ARG A 181 12.33 -14.75 -15.14
C ARG A 181 11.59 -13.43 -15.30
N HIS A 182 12.31 -12.33 -15.50
CA HIS A 182 11.68 -11.07 -15.87
C HIS A 182 10.95 -11.20 -17.22
N ALA A 183 9.76 -10.62 -17.29
CA ALA A 183 8.99 -10.45 -18.51
C ALA A 183 8.42 -9.03 -18.53
N ASP A 184 8.35 -8.44 -19.71
CA ASP A 184 7.77 -7.12 -19.90
C ASP A 184 6.24 -7.20 -19.72
N PRO A 185 5.65 -6.46 -18.76
CA PRO A 185 4.20 -6.39 -18.60
C PRO A 185 3.49 -5.99 -19.89
N ASP A 186 4.04 -5.07 -20.67
CA ASP A 186 3.39 -4.54 -21.87
C ASP A 186 3.40 -5.61 -22.99
N GLN A 187 4.46 -6.43 -23.07
CA GLN A 187 4.50 -7.61 -23.94
C GLN A 187 3.45 -8.65 -23.52
N TYR A 188 3.31 -8.94 -22.22
CA TYR A 188 2.27 -9.86 -21.73
C TYR A 188 0.85 -9.43 -22.13
N LEU A 189 0.61 -8.13 -22.27
CA LEU A 189 -0.69 -7.61 -22.66
C LEU A 189 -1.04 -7.83 -24.15
N ILE A 190 -0.08 -8.18 -25.00
CA ILE A 190 -0.29 -8.34 -26.44
C ILE A 190 0.09 -9.72 -26.97
N ASP A 191 0.93 -10.47 -26.24
CA ASP A 191 1.43 -11.77 -26.65
C ASP A 191 0.56 -12.91 -26.08
N PRO A 192 -0.29 -13.56 -26.90
CA PRO A 192 -1.13 -14.66 -26.44
C PRO A 192 -0.31 -15.90 -26.03
N GLN A 193 0.88 -16.11 -26.58
CA GLN A 193 1.73 -17.24 -26.20
C GLN A 193 2.27 -17.04 -24.79
N LEU A 194 2.74 -15.83 -24.47
CA LEU A 194 3.19 -15.48 -23.13
C LEU A 194 2.05 -15.60 -22.10
N ARG A 195 0.82 -15.20 -22.47
CA ARG A 195 -0.36 -15.38 -21.61
C ARG A 195 -0.66 -16.86 -21.33
N LEU A 196 -0.59 -17.71 -22.35
CA LEU A 196 -0.79 -19.15 -22.19
C LEU A 196 0.33 -19.80 -21.35
N GLU A 197 1.58 -19.36 -21.49
CA GLU A 197 2.70 -19.81 -20.65
C GLU A 197 2.42 -19.49 -19.17
N VAL A 198 2.01 -18.26 -18.87
CA VAL A 198 1.66 -17.82 -17.51
C VAL A 198 0.49 -18.63 -16.95
N LEU A 199 -0.59 -18.80 -17.73
CA LEU A 199 -1.76 -19.59 -17.31
C LEU A 199 -1.40 -21.05 -17.01
N GLY A 200 -0.51 -21.66 -17.81
CA GLY A 200 -0.05 -23.02 -17.61
C GLY A 200 0.81 -23.23 -16.36
N ARG A 201 1.46 -22.17 -15.85
CA ARG A 201 2.34 -22.25 -14.67
C ARG A 201 1.70 -21.75 -13.38
N TYR A 202 0.80 -20.76 -13.48
CA TYR A 202 0.21 -20.05 -12.35
C TYR A 202 -0.30 -20.96 -11.21
N PRO A 203 -1.06 -22.06 -11.46
CA PRO A 203 -1.63 -22.87 -10.38
C PRO A 203 -0.62 -23.51 -9.42
N GLY A 204 0.66 -23.63 -9.81
CA GLY A 204 1.71 -24.25 -9.01
C GLY A 204 2.64 -23.28 -8.29
N VAL A 205 2.41 -21.96 -8.40
CA VAL A 205 3.37 -20.97 -7.95
C VAL A 205 2.89 -20.29 -6.67
N ALA A 206 3.70 -20.41 -5.61
CA ALA A 206 3.50 -19.69 -4.36
C ALA A 206 4.68 -18.73 -4.13
N PRO A 207 4.43 -17.49 -3.70
CA PRO A 207 5.51 -16.58 -3.33
C PRO A 207 6.23 -17.12 -2.10
N ASP A 208 7.56 -17.04 -2.11
CA ASP A 208 8.42 -17.35 -0.96
C ASP A 208 9.23 -16.13 -0.52
N ARG A 209 10.05 -16.30 0.52
CA ARG A 209 10.91 -15.23 1.05
C ARG A 209 12.01 -14.83 0.06
N ALA A 210 12.49 -15.74 -0.77
CA ALA A 210 13.54 -15.45 -1.74
C ALA A 210 13.03 -14.50 -2.83
N TRP A 211 11.84 -14.79 -3.37
CA TRP A 211 11.14 -13.91 -4.29
C TRP A 211 10.80 -12.56 -3.65
N ALA A 212 10.24 -12.56 -2.44
CA ALA A 212 9.84 -11.35 -1.72
C ALA A 212 11.01 -10.39 -1.51
N ARG A 213 12.18 -10.92 -1.12
CA ARG A 213 13.43 -10.16 -1.01
C ARG A 213 13.90 -9.53 -2.31
N GLY A 214 13.53 -10.09 -3.46
CA GLY A 214 13.93 -9.60 -4.77
C GLY A 214 12.94 -8.65 -5.44
N THR A 215 11.80 -8.35 -4.79
CA THR A 215 10.80 -7.40 -5.31
C THR A 215 11.31 -5.95 -5.24
N TRP A 216 10.50 -4.96 -5.64
CA TRP A 216 10.92 -3.56 -5.59
C TRP A 216 11.36 -3.12 -4.21
N HIS A 217 12.47 -2.38 -4.22
CA HIS A 217 13.02 -1.76 -3.03
C HIS A 217 12.79 -0.26 -3.04
N GLY A 218 12.77 0.30 -1.84
CA GLY A 218 12.88 1.72 -1.60
C GLY A 218 13.34 1.94 -0.18
N THR A 219 13.34 3.18 0.25
CA THR A 219 13.83 3.56 1.57
C THR A 219 12.70 4.12 2.43
N ALA A 220 12.83 3.98 3.74
CA ALA A 220 11.86 4.57 4.67
C ALA A 220 11.79 6.11 4.52
N ALA A 221 12.91 6.75 4.17
CA ALA A 221 12.97 8.18 3.87
C ALA A 221 12.17 8.60 2.63
N GLU A 222 12.21 7.81 1.55
CA GLU A 222 11.45 8.08 0.33
C GLU A 222 9.95 7.94 0.58
N VAL A 223 9.52 6.83 1.20
CA VAL A 223 8.12 6.62 1.58
C VAL A 223 7.64 7.73 2.52
N HIS A 224 8.45 8.11 3.51
CA HIS A 224 8.13 9.21 4.42
C HIS A 224 7.95 10.54 3.67
N ARG A 225 8.77 10.82 2.65
CA ARG A 225 8.64 12.01 1.81
C ARG A 225 7.31 12.00 1.04
N LEU A 226 6.91 10.85 0.49
CA LEU A 226 5.61 10.70 -0.17
C LEU A 226 4.45 10.97 0.78
N LEU A 227 4.50 10.52 2.04
CA LEU A 227 3.44 10.78 3.02
C LEU A 227 3.30 12.27 3.41
N ARG A 228 4.34 13.07 3.18
CA ARG A 228 4.33 14.51 3.48
C ARG A 228 3.76 15.36 2.36
N THR A 229 3.46 14.78 1.20
CA THR A 229 2.78 15.54 0.14
C THR A 229 1.36 15.92 0.57
N PRO A 230 0.82 17.05 0.09
CA PRO A 230 -0.54 17.45 0.41
C PRO A 230 -1.59 16.45 -0.07
N SER A 231 -1.32 15.78 -1.19
CA SER A 231 -2.18 14.77 -1.82
C SER A 231 -2.18 13.42 -1.12
N ALA A 232 -1.20 13.13 -0.26
CA ALA A 232 -1.16 11.88 0.49
C ALA A 232 -2.39 11.76 1.40
N ALA A 233 -3.17 10.68 1.22
CA ALA A 233 -4.31 10.39 2.07
C ALA A 233 -3.86 10.13 3.52
N ALA A 234 -4.65 10.61 4.49
CA ALA A 234 -4.49 10.20 5.88
C ALA A 234 -4.85 8.72 6.07
N GLY A 235 -4.32 8.09 7.11
CA GLY A 235 -4.61 6.70 7.46
C GLY A 235 -3.38 5.81 7.49
N THR A 236 -3.62 4.51 7.49
CA THR A 236 -2.61 3.46 7.57
C THR A 236 -2.57 2.69 6.26
N ARG A 237 -1.37 2.46 5.75
CA ARG A 237 -1.07 1.53 4.65
C ARG A 237 -0.17 0.43 5.15
N LEU A 238 -0.46 -0.78 4.72
CA LEU A 238 0.32 -1.97 5.04
C LEU A 238 0.69 -2.69 3.75
N GLY A 239 1.87 -3.28 3.73
CA GLY A 239 2.32 -4.18 2.68
C GLY A 239 2.85 -5.46 3.30
N THR A 240 2.47 -6.59 2.73
CA THR A 240 2.90 -7.91 3.22
C THR A 240 3.31 -8.81 2.07
N LEU A 241 4.54 -9.32 2.12
CA LEU A 241 5.04 -10.42 1.30
C LEU A 241 5.68 -11.45 2.24
N PRO A 242 5.92 -12.71 1.83
CA PRO A 242 6.57 -13.68 2.71
C PRO A 242 7.84 -13.14 3.38
N GLY A 243 7.83 -13.04 4.71
CA GLY A 243 8.93 -12.50 5.50
C GLY A 243 9.14 -10.98 5.43
N VAL A 244 8.24 -10.23 4.78
CA VAL A 244 8.30 -8.76 4.66
C VAL A 244 7.00 -8.17 5.18
N VAL A 245 7.11 -7.22 6.11
CA VAL A 245 5.98 -6.41 6.58
C VAL A 245 6.40 -4.95 6.54
N THR A 246 5.60 -4.13 5.86
CA THR A 246 5.83 -2.70 5.71
C THR A 246 4.60 -1.94 6.16
N ALA A 247 4.82 -0.80 6.82
CA ALA A 247 3.75 0.05 7.32
C ALA A 247 4.07 1.52 7.07
N ALA A 248 3.05 2.27 6.67
CA ALA A 248 3.07 3.71 6.52
C ALA A 248 1.83 4.30 7.18
N VAL A 249 2.00 5.24 8.08
CA VAL A 249 0.94 5.87 8.85
C VAL A 249 1.03 7.38 8.65
N ARG A 250 -0.09 8.01 8.32
CA ARG A 250 -0.24 9.47 8.29
C ARG A 250 -1.43 9.86 9.16
N VAL A 251 -1.17 10.66 10.18
CA VAL A 251 -2.19 11.24 11.07
C VAL A 251 -2.26 12.73 10.81
N ARG A 252 -3.48 13.27 10.74
CA ARG A 252 -3.75 14.70 10.74
C ARG A 252 -4.63 15.01 11.95
N TRP A 253 -4.22 15.99 12.74
CA TRP A 253 -4.97 16.47 13.89
C TRP A 253 -5.80 17.71 13.53
N ASP A 254 -6.77 18.06 14.37
CA ASP A 254 -7.69 19.19 14.17
C ASP A 254 -6.96 20.54 14.17
N ASP A 255 -5.82 20.63 14.87
CA ASP A 255 -4.92 21.79 14.90
C ASP A 255 -4.12 21.97 13.58
N GLY A 256 -4.33 21.10 12.59
CA GLY A 256 -3.63 21.13 11.30
C GLY A 256 -2.26 20.44 11.33
N ARG A 257 -1.80 19.95 12.48
CA ARG A 257 -0.57 19.17 12.61
C ARG A 257 -0.70 17.88 11.79
N VAL A 258 0.42 17.47 11.19
CA VAL A 258 0.54 16.20 10.45
C VAL A 258 1.70 15.41 11.02
N GLY A 259 1.45 14.14 11.32
CA GLY A 259 2.44 13.19 11.80
C GLY A 259 2.53 12.01 10.85
N THR A 260 3.74 11.51 10.65
CA THR A 260 4.04 10.46 9.68
C THR A 260 4.98 9.43 10.29
N GLY A 261 4.68 8.15 10.10
CA GLY A 261 5.50 7.04 10.55
C GLY A 261 5.63 6.00 9.45
N VAL A 262 6.84 5.53 9.19
CA VAL A 262 7.15 4.51 8.20
C VAL A 262 8.04 3.47 8.85
N ALA A 263 7.69 2.19 8.72
CA ALA A 263 8.56 1.08 9.08
C ALA A 263 8.61 0.08 7.93
N LEU A 264 9.82 -0.29 7.52
CA LEU A 264 10.09 -1.36 6.57
C LEU A 264 10.82 -2.46 7.33
N ALA A 265 10.25 -3.66 7.37
CA ALA A 265 10.82 -4.82 8.05
C ALA A 265 10.91 -6.01 7.10
N ARG A 266 12.07 -6.66 7.07
CA ARG A 266 12.33 -7.91 6.36
C ARG A 266 12.73 -9.03 7.33
N GLU A 267 12.71 -10.26 6.85
CA GLU A 267 12.93 -11.47 7.67
C GLU A 267 12.00 -11.59 8.88
N VAL A 268 10.76 -11.09 8.74
CA VAL A 268 9.74 -11.17 9.80
C VAL A 268 9.32 -12.64 10.02
N PRO A 269 9.33 -13.14 11.26
CA PRO A 269 8.88 -14.50 11.57
C PRO A 269 7.36 -14.65 11.38
N GLU A 270 6.90 -15.87 11.15
CA GLU A 270 5.49 -16.15 10.81
C GLU A 270 4.48 -15.64 11.85
N GLY A 271 4.80 -15.74 13.14
CA GLY A 271 3.93 -15.25 14.22
C GLY A 271 3.66 -13.74 14.13
N LEU A 272 4.70 -12.94 13.88
CA LEU A 272 4.56 -11.49 13.69
C LEU A 272 3.97 -11.16 12.32
N PHE A 273 4.28 -11.96 11.30
CA PHE A 273 3.68 -11.80 9.98
C PHE A 273 2.15 -11.94 10.03
N ALA A 274 1.63 -12.87 10.83
CA ALA A 274 0.19 -13.02 11.07
C ALA A 274 -0.43 -11.79 11.77
N ASP A 275 0.36 -11.06 12.57
CA ASP A 275 0.00 -9.79 13.20
C ASP A 275 0.63 -8.57 12.49
N ALA A 276 0.60 -8.53 11.16
CA ALA A 276 1.10 -7.37 10.39
C ALA A 276 0.46 -6.03 10.81
N MET A 277 -0.79 -6.07 11.32
CA MET A 277 -1.49 -4.90 11.84
C MET A 277 -0.80 -4.30 13.06
N GLY A 278 -0.24 -5.13 13.95
CA GLY A 278 0.47 -4.70 15.14
C GLY A 278 1.59 -3.68 14.86
N LEU A 279 2.30 -3.81 13.74
CA LEU A 279 3.33 -2.85 13.33
C LEU A 279 2.75 -1.45 13.11
N SER A 280 1.60 -1.34 12.44
CA SER A 280 0.94 -0.06 12.21
C SER A 280 0.34 0.54 13.49
N THR A 281 -0.17 -0.31 14.37
CA THR A 281 -0.71 0.11 15.67
C THR A 281 0.40 0.66 16.55
N MET A 282 1.57 0.03 16.55
CA MET A 282 2.78 0.52 17.21
C MET A 282 3.19 1.89 16.64
N LEU A 283 3.30 2.04 15.31
CA LEU A 283 3.63 3.33 14.68
C LEU A 283 2.63 4.44 15.04
N ARG A 284 1.32 4.13 15.04
CA ARG A 284 0.30 5.09 15.46
C ARG A 284 0.51 5.51 16.91
N SER A 285 0.77 4.56 17.81
CA SER A 285 1.00 4.84 19.23
C SER A 285 2.18 5.81 19.42
N VAL A 286 3.28 5.58 18.70
CA VAL A 286 4.46 6.46 18.67
C VAL A 286 4.12 7.89 18.20
N LEU A 287 3.17 8.06 17.27
CA LEU A 287 2.75 9.39 16.80
C LEU A 287 1.85 10.14 17.80
N TYR A 288 1.10 9.44 18.64
CA TYR A 288 0.20 10.06 19.62
C TYR A 288 0.90 10.36 20.95
N ASP A 289 1.82 9.50 21.38
CA ASP A 289 2.49 9.57 22.67
C ASP A 289 4.00 9.86 22.55
N PRO A 290 4.48 11.04 23.02
CA PRO A 290 5.90 11.36 23.05
C PRO A 290 6.74 10.42 23.93
N ALA A 291 6.15 9.77 24.95
CA ALA A 291 6.86 8.79 25.76
C ALA A 291 7.13 7.52 24.96
N ALA A 292 6.14 6.98 24.24
CA ALA A 292 6.32 5.90 23.28
C ALA A 292 7.40 6.23 22.24
N LEU A 293 7.45 7.46 21.71
CA LEU A 293 8.52 7.87 20.78
C LEU A 293 9.92 7.81 21.41
N ARG A 294 10.07 8.24 22.67
CA ARG A 294 11.35 8.13 23.38
C ARG A 294 11.75 6.67 23.61
N GLU A 295 10.80 5.85 24.04
CA GLU A 295 11.04 4.41 24.26
C GLU A 295 11.43 3.69 22.96
N PHE A 296 10.80 4.08 21.87
CA PHE A 296 11.05 3.58 20.53
C PHE A 296 12.43 4.02 20.02
N HIS A 297 12.82 5.28 20.27
CA HIS A 297 14.15 5.80 19.96
C HIS A 297 15.25 5.00 20.67
N VAL A 298 15.16 4.87 22.01
CA VAL A 298 16.12 4.11 22.82
C VAL A 298 16.19 2.65 22.35
N GLY A 299 15.07 2.08 21.89
CA GLY A 299 15.03 0.73 21.37
C GLY A 299 15.83 0.51 20.08
N LEU A 300 15.97 1.53 19.23
CA LEU A 300 16.57 1.40 17.90
C LEU A 300 17.99 1.95 17.80
N THR A 301 18.41 2.83 18.72
CA THR A 301 19.80 3.24 18.92
C THR A 301 20.61 2.19 19.68
#